data_AF-A0A559LAH5-F1
#
_entry.id   AF-A0A559LAH5-F1
#
_cell.length_a   1.000
_cell.length_b   1.000
_cell.length_c   1.000
_cell.angle_alpha   90.00
_cell.angle_beta   90.00
_cell.angle_gamma   90.00
#
_symmetry.space_group_name_H-M   'P 1'
#
loop_
_entity.id
_entity.type
_entity.pdbx_description
1 polymer ?
#
loop_
_entity_poly.entity_id
_entity_poly.type
_entity_poly.pdbx_seq_one_letter_code
_entity_poly.pdbx_strand_id
1 'polypeptide(L)'
;MSHPQTGFPQTTFKGESTLSRRRKTVSRTTVRTQLDQLRSTGRYDCFRLNWHPIYDDKSMWPVPYHLFWDSDIAKWIEGACYFLADPDEYDEDIDQAVRELVDMIRSAQQQDGYLNVHYTVVEPGKRWTNIRDMHEL
;
A
#
# COMPACT_ATOMS: atom_id res chain seq x y z
N MET A 1 21.51 25.15 0.41
CA MET A 1 20.50 24.52 -0.48
C MET A 1 19.56 25.62 -0.96
N SER A 2 19.40 25.82 -2.27
CA SER A 2 18.65 26.95 -2.85
C SER A 2 17.12 26.86 -2.68
N HIS A 3 16.59 25.71 -2.24
CA HIS A 3 15.15 25.48 -2.01
C HIS A 3 14.93 24.58 -0.78
N PRO A 4 15.00 25.11 0.46
CA PRO A 4 14.69 24.31 1.64
C PRO A 4 13.22 23.88 1.58
N GLN A 5 12.97 22.58 1.61
CA GLN A 5 11.63 22.02 1.77
C GLN A 5 11.33 21.90 3.26
N THR A 6 10.24 22.51 3.72
CA THR A 6 9.71 22.26 5.07
C THR A 6 9.00 20.92 5.05
N GLY A 7 9.49 19.97 5.86
CA GLY A 7 8.90 18.64 5.92
C GLY A 7 7.55 18.62 6.62
N PHE A 8 6.77 17.56 6.38
CA PHE A 8 5.54 17.28 7.10
C PHE A 8 5.68 17.37 8.64
N PRO A 9 6.73 16.81 9.29
CA PRO A 9 6.88 16.87 10.75
C PRO A 9 7.12 18.29 11.29
N GLN A 10 7.50 19.23 10.42
CA GLN A 10 7.81 20.62 10.77
C GLN A 10 6.63 21.55 10.46
N THR A 11 5.47 20.99 10.10
CA THR A 11 4.27 21.75 9.74
C THR A 11 3.16 21.49 10.76
N THR A 12 2.53 22.56 11.25
CA THR A 12 1.39 22.48 12.16
C THR A 12 0.23 23.34 11.66
N PHE A 13 -1.00 22.91 11.94
CA PHE A 13 -2.19 23.70 11.65
C PHE A 13 -2.55 24.55 12.87
N LYS A 14 -2.60 25.89 12.71
CA LYS A 14 -2.90 26.83 13.81
C LYS A 14 -4.40 26.91 14.19
N GLY A 15 -5.21 25.94 13.77
CA GLY A 15 -6.65 25.91 14.03
C GLY A 15 -7.43 24.98 13.09
N GLU A 16 -8.75 24.97 13.25
CA GLU A 16 -9.63 24.25 12.33
C GLU A 16 -9.65 24.92 10.95
N SER A 17 -9.27 24.14 9.94
CA SER A 17 -9.25 24.53 8.54
C SER A 17 -9.78 23.37 7.71
N THR A 18 -10.04 23.59 6.42
CA THR A 18 -10.42 22.51 5.52
C THR A 18 -9.36 21.39 5.46
N LEU A 19 -8.08 21.74 5.50
CA LEU A 19 -6.99 20.76 5.46
C LEU A 19 -6.84 20.01 6.79
N SER A 20 -6.91 20.69 7.94
CA SER A 20 -6.81 20.02 9.24
C SER A 20 -8.01 19.10 9.51
N ARG A 21 -9.22 19.49 9.08
CA ARG A 21 -10.39 18.60 9.13
C ARG A 21 -10.22 17.37 8.23
N ARG A 22 -9.76 17.55 6.98
CA ARG A 22 -9.50 16.43 6.07
C ARG A 22 -8.44 15.49 6.63
N ARG A 23 -7.32 16.01 7.14
CA ARG A 23 -6.26 15.20 7.76
C ARG A 23 -6.81 14.34 8.90
N LYS A 24 -7.61 14.94 9.80
CA LYS A 24 -8.26 14.25 10.91
C LYS A 24 -9.24 13.16 10.47
N THR A 25 -10.00 13.39 9.38
CA THR A 25 -10.85 12.36 8.79
C THR A 25 -10.03 11.23 8.20
N VAL A 26 -8.93 11.54 7.53
CA VAL A 26 -8.08 10.51 6.91
C VAL A 26 -7.43 9.64 7.99
N SER A 27 -6.83 10.23 9.03
CA SER A 27 -6.19 9.48 10.12
C SER A 27 -7.18 8.60 10.87
N ARG A 28 -8.34 9.14 11.26
CA ARG A 28 -9.29 8.44 12.14
C ARG A 28 -10.24 7.49 11.43
N THR A 29 -10.44 7.65 10.13
CA THR A 29 -11.46 6.91 9.39
C THR A 29 -10.90 6.28 8.14
N THR A 30 -10.33 7.08 7.23
CA THR A 30 -9.95 6.57 5.90
C THR A 30 -8.90 5.46 5.98
N VAL A 31 -7.85 5.60 6.81
CA VAL A 31 -6.80 4.58 6.93
C VAL A 31 -7.38 3.24 7.42
N ARG A 32 -8.27 3.27 8.42
CA ARG A 32 -8.95 2.08 8.95
C ARG A 32 -9.89 1.45 7.93
N THR A 33 -10.73 2.25 7.28
CA THR A 33 -11.65 1.76 6.23
C THR A 33 -10.88 1.13 5.06
N GLN A 34 -9.75 1.72 4.68
CA GLN A 34 -8.89 1.15 3.65
C GLN A 34 -8.29 -0.19 4.12
N LEU A 35 -7.83 -0.29 5.38
CA LEU A 35 -7.34 -1.56 5.93
C LEU A 35 -8.41 -2.66 5.88
N ASP A 36 -9.65 -2.33 6.24
CA ASP A 36 -10.78 -3.26 6.15
C ASP A 36 -11.06 -3.68 4.69
N GLN A 37 -10.94 -2.76 3.75
CA GLN A 37 -11.06 -3.05 2.32
C GLN A 37 -9.94 -3.96 1.81
N LEU A 38 -8.70 -3.73 2.26
CA LEU A 38 -7.56 -4.57 1.92
C LEU A 38 -7.76 -6.01 2.43
N ARG A 39 -8.27 -6.16 3.66
CA ARG A 39 -8.56 -7.46 4.28
C ARG A 39 -9.72 -8.17 3.58
N SER A 40 -10.85 -7.50 3.43
CA SER A 40 -12.06 -8.09 2.82
C SER A 40 -11.90 -8.48 1.35
N THR A 41 -10.96 -7.86 0.63
CA THR A 41 -10.71 -8.17 -0.79
C THR A 41 -9.59 -9.18 -1.02
N GLY A 42 -8.90 -9.62 0.03
CA GLY A 42 -7.75 -10.52 -0.07
C GLY A 42 -6.42 -9.85 -0.41
N ARG A 43 -6.42 -8.54 -0.72
CA ARG A 43 -5.20 -7.75 -0.97
C ARG A 43 -4.21 -7.80 0.20
N TYR A 44 -4.72 -7.76 1.43
CA TYR A 44 -3.90 -7.75 2.64
C TYR A 44 -2.91 -8.93 2.68
N ASP A 45 -3.31 -10.07 2.12
CA ASP A 45 -2.55 -11.31 2.15
C ASP A 45 -1.81 -11.60 0.84
N CYS A 46 -1.80 -10.68 -0.13
CA CYS A 46 -1.25 -10.94 -1.47
C CYS A 46 0.24 -11.31 -1.46
N PHE A 47 1.02 -10.73 -0.54
CA PHE A 47 2.43 -11.05 -0.34
C PHE A 47 2.67 -12.39 0.36
N ARG A 48 1.63 -13.16 0.73
CA ARG A 48 1.80 -14.58 1.07
C ARG A 48 2.03 -15.46 -0.16
N LEU A 49 1.91 -14.89 -1.37
CA LEU A 49 2.18 -15.55 -2.65
C LEU A 49 1.37 -16.83 -2.90
N ASN A 50 0.20 -16.94 -2.25
CA ASN A 50 -0.75 -18.01 -2.52
C ASN A 50 -1.69 -17.61 -3.67
N TRP A 51 -2.24 -18.60 -4.37
CA TRP A 51 -3.30 -18.35 -5.34
C TRP A 51 -4.54 -17.76 -4.64
N HIS A 52 -5.12 -16.72 -5.23
CA HIS A 52 -6.40 -16.14 -4.80
C HIS A 52 -7.42 -16.27 -5.95
N PRO A 53 -8.69 -16.67 -5.71
CA PRO A 53 -9.67 -16.90 -6.77
C PRO A 53 -9.91 -15.72 -7.72
N ILE A 54 -9.62 -14.49 -7.28
CA ILE A 54 -9.72 -13.30 -8.14
C ILE A 54 -8.73 -13.34 -9.32
N TYR A 55 -7.64 -14.11 -9.24
CA TYR A 55 -6.64 -14.20 -10.31
C TYR A 55 -7.21 -14.92 -11.54
N ASP A 56 -8.29 -15.67 -11.37
CA ASP A 56 -9.06 -16.27 -12.46
C ASP A 56 -10.01 -15.26 -13.13
N ASP A 57 -10.31 -14.12 -12.48
CA ASP A 57 -11.23 -13.11 -12.98
C ASP A 57 -10.56 -12.19 -14.01
N LYS A 58 -10.89 -12.43 -15.28
CA LYS A 58 -10.47 -11.63 -16.43
C LYS A 58 -11.59 -10.76 -17.00
N SER A 59 -12.65 -10.54 -16.23
CA SER A 59 -13.83 -9.78 -16.69
C SER A 59 -13.54 -8.29 -16.89
N MET A 60 -12.55 -7.74 -16.18
CA MET A 60 -12.15 -6.34 -16.32
C MET A 60 -11.11 -6.18 -17.43
N TRP A 61 -11.49 -5.46 -18.48
CA TRP A 61 -10.62 -5.05 -19.57
C TRP A 61 -10.30 -3.55 -19.48
N PRO A 62 -9.07 -3.09 -19.76
CA PRO A 62 -7.89 -3.87 -20.15
C PRO A 62 -7.05 -4.40 -18.97
N VAL A 63 -7.41 -4.03 -17.74
CA VAL A 63 -6.62 -4.32 -16.53
C VAL A 63 -7.47 -5.16 -15.57
N PRO A 64 -7.11 -6.42 -15.29
CA PRO A 64 -7.76 -7.22 -14.25
C PRO A 64 -7.67 -6.54 -12.89
N TYR A 65 -8.68 -6.72 -12.03
CA TYR A 65 -8.77 -6.09 -10.70
C TYR A 65 -7.55 -6.34 -9.80
N HIS A 66 -6.82 -7.43 -10.05
CA HIS A 66 -5.71 -7.89 -9.23
C HIS A 66 -4.33 -7.45 -9.71
N LEU A 67 -4.22 -6.85 -10.89
CA LEU A 67 -2.93 -6.68 -11.57
C LEU A 67 -1.91 -5.87 -10.75
N PHE A 68 -2.38 -4.89 -9.96
CA PHE A 68 -1.52 -3.93 -9.25
C PHE A 68 -1.76 -3.89 -7.73
N TRP A 69 -2.24 -5.00 -7.15
CA TRP A 69 -2.55 -5.10 -5.72
C TRP A 69 -1.39 -4.70 -4.80
N ASP A 70 -0.16 -4.99 -5.20
CA ASP A 70 1.08 -4.64 -4.50
C ASP A 70 1.13 -3.14 -4.18
N SER A 71 0.72 -2.32 -5.16
CA SER A 71 0.75 -0.87 -5.03
C SER A 71 -0.32 -0.34 -4.08
N ASP A 72 -1.45 -1.02 -3.96
CA ASP A 72 -2.50 -0.64 -2.99
C ASP A 72 -1.97 -0.81 -1.57
N ILE A 73 -1.24 -1.90 -1.30
CA ILE A 73 -0.56 -2.15 -0.03
C ILE A 73 0.53 -1.11 0.21
N ALA A 74 1.42 -0.88 -0.76
CA ALA A 74 2.53 0.06 -0.62
C ALA A 74 2.04 1.50 -0.32
N LYS A 75 1.03 1.98 -1.05
CA LYS A 75 0.42 3.31 -0.84
C LYS A 75 -0.29 3.42 0.50
N TRP A 76 -0.96 2.35 0.94
CA TRP A 76 -1.61 2.33 2.24
C TRP A 76 -0.59 2.40 3.38
N ILE A 77 0.51 1.62 3.30
CA ILE A 77 1.61 1.69 4.28
C ILE A 77 2.20 3.11 4.30
N GLU A 78 2.46 3.71 3.14
CA GLU A 78 2.98 5.07 3.07
C GLU A 78 2.04 6.07 3.79
N GLY A 79 0.75 6.03 3.46
CA GLY A 79 -0.26 6.89 4.08
C GLY A 79 -0.36 6.69 5.59
N ALA A 80 -0.38 5.43 6.05
CA ALA A 80 -0.43 5.07 7.46
C ALA A 80 0.79 5.60 8.22
N CYS A 81 2.00 5.43 7.68
CA CYS A 81 3.25 5.86 8.30
C CYS A 81 3.31 7.38 8.54
N TYR A 82 2.71 8.20 7.66
CA TYR A 82 2.65 9.65 7.92
C TYR A 82 1.86 9.98 9.20
N PHE A 83 0.82 9.21 9.53
CA PHE A 83 0.05 9.41 10.75
C PHE A 83 0.69 8.76 11.98
N LEU A 84 1.28 7.57 11.82
CA LEU A 84 2.01 6.90 12.92
C LEU A 84 3.22 7.71 13.42
N ALA A 85 3.81 8.55 12.56
CA ALA A 85 4.89 9.46 12.94
C ALA A 85 4.43 10.64 13.82
N ASP A 86 3.12 10.88 13.93
CA ASP A 86 2.52 11.94 14.74
C ASP A 86 1.99 11.34 16.06
N PRO A 87 2.59 11.66 17.23
CA PRO A 87 2.18 11.07 18.50
C PRO A 87 0.71 11.27 18.87
N ASP A 88 0.07 12.34 18.38
CA ASP A 88 -1.34 12.63 18.64
C ASP A 88 -2.30 11.79 17.78
N GLU A 89 -1.80 11.18 16.70
CA GLU A 89 -2.57 10.37 15.75
C GLU A 89 -2.08 8.91 15.70
N TYR A 90 -1.19 8.51 16.62
CA TYR A 90 -0.69 7.14 16.71
C TYR A 90 -1.82 6.15 16.98
N ASP A 91 -1.81 5.02 16.27
CA ASP A 91 -2.81 3.96 16.34
C ASP A 91 -2.11 2.60 16.34
N GLU A 92 -2.18 1.89 17.47
CA GLU A 92 -1.46 0.62 17.69
C GLU A 92 -1.90 -0.47 16.70
N ASP A 93 -3.19 -0.55 16.36
CA ASP A 93 -3.71 -1.54 15.42
C ASP A 93 -3.17 -1.29 14.00
N ILE A 94 -2.99 -0.03 13.63
CA ILE A 94 -2.41 0.38 12.35
C ILE A 94 -0.92 0.10 12.31
N ASP A 95 -0.17 0.40 13.39
CA ASP A 95 1.26 0.08 13.48
C ASP A 95 1.49 -1.43 13.35
N GLN A 96 0.70 -2.24 14.05
CA GLN A 96 0.77 -3.69 13.97
C GLN A 96 0.48 -4.21 12.54
N ALA A 97 -0.55 -3.68 11.89
CA ALA A 97 -0.87 -4.05 10.50
C ALA A 97 0.26 -3.65 9.53
N VAL A 98 0.88 -2.48 9.71
CA VAL A 98 2.05 -2.06 8.92
C VAL A 98 3.21 -3.02 9.11
N ARG A 99 3.53 -3.41 10.35
CA ARG A 99 4.62 -4.37 10.65
C ARG A 99 4.36 -5.72 9.98
N GLU A 100 3.15 -6.25 10.10
CA GLU A 100 2.75 -7.50 9.45
C GLU A 100 2.91 -7.44 7.93
N LEU A 101 2.41 -6.38 7.30
CA LEU A 101 2.55 -6.20 5.86
C LEU A 101 4.02 -6.08 5.43
N VAL A 102 4.85 -5.35 6.19
CA VAL A 102 6.29 -5.23 5.92
C VAL A 102 6.99 -6.59 6.01
N ASP A 103 6.65 -7.41 7.00
CA ASP A 103 7.23 -8.75 7.14
C ASP A 103 6.77 -9.70 6.03
N MET A 104 5.51 -9.58 5.57
CA MET A 104 5.04 -10.31 4.39
C MET A 104 5.76 -9.86 3.11
N ILE A 105 5.94 -8.56 2.90
CA ILE A 105 6.70 -7.99 1.77
C ILE A 105 8.14 -8.52 1.75
N ARG A 106 8.82 -8.50 2.90
CA ARG A 106 10.19 -9.03 3.04
C ARG A 106 10.26 -10.52 2.71
N SER A 107 9.28 -11.28 3.15
CA SER A 107 9.20 -12.73 2.89
C SER A 107 8.89 -13.04 1.43
N ALA A 108 8.14 -12.18 0.75
CA ALA A 108 7.79 -12.30 -0.66
C ALA A 108 8.92 -11.90 -1.61
N GLN A 109 9.82 -11.02 -1.17
CA GLN A 109 10.95 -10.55 -1.97
C GLN A 109 11.89 -11.71 -2.31
N GLN A 110 12.23 -11.82 -3.59
CA GLN A 110 13.10 -12.89 -4.07
C GLN A 110 14.57 -12.60 -3.78
N GLN A 111 15.42 -13.62 -3.93
CA GLN A 111 16.86 -13.53 -3.61
C GLN A 111 17.59 -12.45 -4.43
N ASP A 112 17.14 -12.19 -5.66
CA ASP A 112 17.67 -11.14 -6.53
C ASP A 112 17.07 -9.75 -6.25
N GLY A 113 16.20 -9.63 -5.25
CA GLY A 113 15.50 -8.41 -4.88
C GLY A 113 14.18 -8.18 -5.63
N TYR A 114 13.82 -9.04 -6.60
CA TYR A 114 12.58 -8.89 -7.35
C TYR A 114 11.35 -9.04 -6.47
N LEU A 115 10.37 -8.15 -6.65
CA LEU A 115 9.09 -8.19 -5.95
C LEU A 115 7.97 -7.69 -6.87
N ASN A 116 7.10 -8.60 -7.29
CA ASN A 116 5.85 -8.31 -8.00
C ASN A 116 4.93 -9.54 -7.85
N VAL A 117 3.77 -9.41 -7.23
CA VAL A 117 2.88 -10.56 -6.94
C VAL A 117 2.34 -11.15 -8.22
N HIS A 118 1.93 -10.33 -9.20
CA HIS A 118 1.37 -10.82 -10.47
C HIS A 118 2.34 -11.73 -11.22
N TYR A 119 3.58 -11.29 -11.43
CA TYR A 119 4.59 -12.10 -12.12
C TYR A 119 5.27 -13.15 -11.25
N THR A 120 5.00 -13.17 -9.94
CA THR A 120 5.43 -14.26 -9.07
C THR A 120 4.39 -15.38 -9.01
N VAL A 121 3.10 -15.05 -8.97
CA VAL A 121 2.00 -16.01 -8.72
C VAL A 121 1.17 -16.30 -9.97
N VAL A 122 0.78 -15.28 -10.72
CA VAL A 122 -0.21 -15.39 -11.81
C VAL A 122 0.46 -15.72 -13.15
N GLU A 123 1.56 -15.02 -13.47
CA GLU A 123 2.29 -15.18 -14.73
C GLU A 123 3.80 -15.39 -14.51
N PRO A 124 4.21 -16.50 -13.86
CA PRO A 124 5.63 -16.79 -13.63
C PRO A 124 6.42 -16.88 -14.94
N GLY A 125 7.65 -16.37 -14.91
CA GLY A 125 8.56 -16.34 -16.08
C GLY A 125 8.35 -15.16 -17.04
N LYS A 126 7.45 -14.23 -16.72
CA LYS A 126 7.15 -13.04 -17.55
C LYS A 126 7.78 -11.74 -17.05
N ARG A 127 8.68 -11.80 -16.06
CA ARG A 127 9.40 -10.62 -15.54
C ARG A 127 10.03 -9.83 -16.67
N TRP A 128 9.87 -8.51 -16.63
CA TRP A 128 10.47 -7.56 -17.55
C TRP A 128 10.05 -7.71 -19.02
N THR A 129 9.08 -8.57 -19.32
CA THR A 129 8.63 -8.78 -20.71
C THR A 129 7.74 -7.65 -21.22
N ASN A 130 7.10 -6.88 -20.32
CA ASN A 130 6.31 -5.71 -20.67
C ASN A 130 6.36 -4.62 -19.58
N ILE A 131 7.52 -3.98 -19.43
CA ILE A 131 7.73 -2.88 -18.47
C ILE A 131 6.78 -1.70 -18.74
N ARG A 132 6.36 -1.49 -19.99
CA ARG A 132 5.50 -0.36 -20.39
C ARG A 132 4.15 -0.39 -19.68
N ASP A 133 3.53 -1.57 -19.57
CA ASP A 133 2.13 -1.67 -19.12
C ASP A 133 1.98 -2.45 -17.80
N MET A 134 2.95 -3.28 -17.41
CA MET A 134 2.77 -4.26 -16.33
C MET A 134 3.32 -3.79 -14.98
N HIS A 135 3.76 -2.53 -14.88
CA HIS A 135 4.03 -1.80 -13.63
C HIS A 135 4.92 -2.55 -12.64
N GLU A 136 6.03 -3.11 -13.14
CA GLU A 136 7.06 -3.71 -12.28
C GLU A 136 7.97 -2.67 -11.60
N LEU A 137 7.88 -1.39 -11.99
CA LEU A 137 8.69 -0.26 -11.50
C LEU A 137 7.83 0.86 -10.92
#